data_AF-A0A6P8SRS7-F1
#
_entry.id   AF-A0A6P8SRS7-F1
#
_cell.length_a   1.000
_cell.length_b   1.000
_cell.length_c   1.000
_cell.angle_alpha   90.00
_cell.angle_beta   90.00
_cell.angle_gamma   90.00
#
_symmetry.space_group_name_H-M   'P 1'
#
loop_
_entity.id
_entity.type
_entity.pdbx_description
1 polymer ?
#
loop_
_entity_poly.entity_id
_entity_poly.type
_entity_poly.pdbx_seq_one_letter_code
_entity_poly.pdbx_strand_id
1 'polypeptide(L)'
;MRMVNVASIDEQFSDITDIFNKQQEQHAAMKESIQDLKKSYDCTSNCSLAGCMEAVKREHGDQDVKVCMEGYNFSLRVKDEKEDVVPAKLEQAKVYVQKLSRAAKLIISTETKLQEMMYSMLQSKSQLSERVKQENPEYLDQVRLEGNLEENFQKIDQIKKLSKLYEEEAKHVLTEMAKLAGVSL
;
A
#
# COMPACT_ATOMS: atom_id res chain seq x y z
N MET A 1 -8.66 17.44 -2.23
CA MET A 1 -8.01 18.50 -3.04
C MET A 1 -8.89 19.76 -3.00
N ARG A 2 -8.40 20.93 -3.42
CA ARG A 2 -9.22 22.14 -3.54
C ARG A 2 -9.87 22.21 -4.92
N MET A 3 -11.07 22.76 -5.02
CA MET A 3 -11.78 22.89 -6.30
C MET A 3 -11.15 23.96 -7.18
N VAL A 4 -11.01 23.67 -8.48
CA VAL A 4 -10.54 24.59 -9.51
C VAL A 4 -11.65 25.02 -10.47
N ASN A 5 -12.91 24.65 -10.18
CA ASN A 5 -14.11 25.02 -10.94
C ASN A 5 -14.07 24.58 -12.41
N VAL A 6 -13.38 23.47 -12.68
CA VAL A 6 -13.38 22.82 -13.99
C VAL A 6 -13.61 21.34 -13.72
N ALA A 7 -14.84 20.87 -13.99
CA ALA A 7 -15.31 19.56 -13.54
C ALA A 7 -14.35 18.41 -13.92
N SER A 8 -13.82 18.40 -15.14
CA SER A 8 -12.88 17.36 -15.58
C SER A 8 -11.55 17.37 -14.81
N ILE A 9 -11.09 18.56 -14.39
CA ILE A 9 -9.83 18.70 -13.64
C ILE A 9 -10.07 18.31 -12.17
N ASP A 10 -11.19 18.74 -11.60
CA ASP A 10 -11.61 18.40 -10.25
C ASP A 10 -11.79 16.87 -10.10
N GLU A 11 -12.38 16.21 -11.09
CA GLU A 11 -12.52 14.75 -11.14
C GLU A 11 -11.17 14.04 -11.16
N GLN A 12 -10.21 14.48 -11.98
CA GLN A 12 -8.86 13.91 -12.02
C GLN A 12 -8.14 14.01 -10.66
N PHE A 13 -8.26 15.16 -9.99
CA PHE A 13 -7.70 15.33 -8.65
C PHE A 13 -8.40 14.46 -7.60
N SER A 14 -9.72 14.27 -7.73
CA SER A 14 -10.50 13.39 -6.86
C SER A 14 -10.07 11.93 -7.03
N ASP A 15 -10.00 11.44 -8.27
CA ASP A 15 -9.63 10.05 -8.57
C ASP A 15 -8.25 9.69 -8.02
N ILE A 16 -7.27 10.60 -8.17
CA ILE A 16 -5.93 10.39 -7.59
C ILE A 16 -6.01 10.30 -6.07
N THR A 17 -6.77 11.19 -5.45
CA THR A 17 -6.94 11.22 -4.00
C THR A 17 -7.59 9.94 -3.49
N ASP A 18 -8.63 9.45 -4.16
CA ASP A 18 -9.36 8.25 -3.76
C ASP A 18 -8.51 6.98 -3.88
N ILE A 19 -7.73 6.86 -4.95
CA ILE A 19 -6.81 5.72 -5.12
C ILE A 19 -5.68 5.80 -4.08
N PHE A 20 -5.10 6.99 -3.85
CA PHE A 20 -4.05 7.16 -2.85
C PHE A 20 -4.55 6.88 -1.44
N ASN A 21 -5.74 7.35 -1.06
CA ASN A 21 -6.32 7.08 0.26
C ASN A 21 -6.48 5.57 0.50
N LYS A 22 -6.97 4.83 -0.51
CA LYS A 22 -7.04 3.37 -0.45
C LYS A 22 -5.65 2.74 -0.29
N GLN A 23 -4.65 3.22 -1.03
CA GLN A 23 -3.27 2.75 -0.89
C GLN A 23 -2.72 3.02 0.53
N GLN A 24 -3.00 4.19 1.09
CA GLN A 24 -2.62 4.56 2.46
C GLN A 24 -3.30 3.65 3.51
N GLU A 25 -4.57 3.34 3.34
CA GLU A 25 -5.28 2.37 4.20
C GLU A 25 -4.66 0.97 4.13
N GLN A 26 -4.32 0.49 2.92
CA GLN A 26 -3.63 -0.79 2.78
C GLN A 26 -2.24 -0.76 3.43
N HIS A 27 -1.51 0.34 3.29
CA HIS A 27 -0.22 0.53 3.92
C HIS A 27 -0.30 0.49 5.46
N ALA A 28 -1.30 1.15 6.04
CA ALA A 28 -1.56 1.09 7.47
C ALA A 28 -1.89 -0.34 7.93
N ALA A 29 -2.79 -1.04 7.22
CA ALA A 29 -3.15 -2.42 7.52
C ALA A 29 -1.94 -3.39 7.41
N MET A 30 -1.05 -3.13 6.45
CA MET A 30 0.21 -3.86 6.30
C MET A 30 1.10 -3.70 7.54
N LYS A 31 1.32 -2.45 7.99
CA LYS A 31 2.14 -2.16 9.19
C LYS A 31 1.54 -2.74 10.46
N GLU A 32 0.23 -2.60 10.64
CA GLU A 32 -0.50 -3.16 11.78
C GLU A 32 -0.36 -4.70 11.81
N SER A 33 -0.58 -5.38 10.68
CA SER A 33 -0.46 -6.84 10.62
C SER A 33 0.95 -7.34 10.95
N ILE A 34 2.00 -6.61 10.52
CA ILE A 34 3.39 -6.92 10.89
C ILE A 34 3.61 -6.72 12.39
N GLN A 35 3.10 -5.61 12.95
CA GLN A 35 3.25 -5.29 14.35
C GLN A 35 2.52 -6.30 15.25
N ASP A 36 1.31 -6.68 14.90
CA ASP A 36 0.51 -7.66 15.65
C ASP A 36 1.14 -9.05 15.62
N LEU A 37 1.67 -9.46 14.47
CA LEU A 37 2.43 -10.70 14.34
C LEU A 37 3.67 -10.66 15.25
N LYS A 38 4.45 -9.57 15.19
CA LYS A 38 5.65 -9.38 16.03
C LYS A 38 5.31 -9.43 17.52
N LYS A 39 4.25 -8.74 17.93
CA LYS A 39 3.80 -8.72 19.31
C LYS A 39 3.34 -10.10 19.79
N SER A 40 2.66 -10.86 18.92
CA SER A 40 2.17 -12.19 19.27
C SER A 40 3.31 -13.16 19.56
N TYR A 41 4.43 -13.05 18.84
CA TYR A 41 5.59 -13.95 18.97
C TYR A 41 6.76 -13.33 19.74
N ASP A 42 6.51 -12.27 20.51
CA ASP A 42 7.51 -11.55 21.31
C ASP A 42 8.77 -11.14 20.50
N CYS A 43 8.58 -10.90 19.19
CA CYS A 43 9.62 -10.43 18.30
C CYS A 43 10.01 -8.99 18.68
N THR A 44 11.31 -8.68 18.71
CA THR A 44 11.77 -7.30 18.93
C THR A 44 11.24 -6.38 17.83
N SER A 45 11.00 -5.11 18.14
CA SER A 45 10.49 -4.13 17.16
C SER A 45 11.35 -4.04 15.90
N ASN A 46 12.67 -4.17 16.08
CA ASN A 46 13.69 -4.12 15.02
C ASN A 46 13.92 -5.46 14.31
N CYS A 47 13.25 -6.55 14.73
CA CYS A 47 13.32 -7.83 14.04
C CYS A 47 12.73 -7.71 12.63
N SER A 48 13.33 -8.35 11.63
CA SER A 48 12.74 -8.39 10.29
C SER A 48 11.50 -9.30 10.25
N LEU A 49 10.67 -9.19 9.20
CA LEU A 49 9.52 -10.09 9.06
C LEU A 49 10.00 -11.54 8.94
N ALA A 50 11.09 -11.76 8.19
CA ALA A 50 11.71 -13.07 8.08
C ALA A 50 12.17 -13.62 9.44
N GLY A 51 12.83 -12.79 10.26
CA GLY A 51 13.24 -13.21 11.61
C GLY A 51 12.04 -13.57 12.50
N CYS A 52 10.95 -12.80 12.41
CA CYS A 52 9.75 -13.11 13.18
C CYS A 52 9.06 -14.38 12.67
N MET A 53 9.07 -14.63 11.36
CA MET A 53 8.54 -15.87 10.79
C MET A 53 9.33 -17.11 11.22
N GLU A 54 10.65 -17.00 11.40
CA GLU A 54 11.46 -18.07 11.98
C GLU A 54 11.11 -18.32 13.47
N ALA A 55 10.68 -17.30 14.22
CA ALA A 55 10.15 -17.48 15.57
C ALA A 55 8.83 -18.26 15.56
N VAL A 56 7.92 -17.95 14.62
CA VAL A 56 6.66 -18.71 14.42
C VAL A 56 6.96 -20.19 14.17
N LYS A 57 7.87 -20.48 13.23
CA LYS A 57 8.27 -21.86 12.91
C LYS A 57 8.90 -22.57 14.09
N ARG A 58 9.71 -21.88 14.90
CA ARG A 58 10.36 -22.45 16.08
C ARG A 58 9.37 -22.79 17.19
N GLU A 59 8.41 -21.91 17.45
CA GLU A 59 7.38 -22.13 18.48
C GLU A 59 6.41 -23.26 18.10
N HIS A 60 6.15 -23.45 16.80
CA HIS A 60 5.23 -24.46 16.27
C HIS A 60 5.93 -25.53 15.42
N GLY A 61 7.18 -25.89 15.76
CA GLY A 61 8.02 -26.79 14.95
C GLY A 61 7.39 -28.15 14.67
N ASP A 62 6.57 -28.64 15.59
CA ASP A 62 5.88 -29.93 15.48
C ASP A 62 4.77 -29.93 14.41
N GLN A 63 4.37 -28.77 13.89
CA GLN A 63 3.26 -28.62 12.93
C GLN A 63 3.70 -28.37 11.47
N ASP A 64 5.00 -28.46 11.19
CA ASP A 64 5.60 -28.25 9.86
C ASP A 64 5.11 -26.95 9.17
N VAL A 65 5.21 -25.83 9.88
CA VAL A 65 4.76 -24.50 9.42
C VAL A 65 5.59 -24.01 8.24
N LYS A 66 4.94 -23.70 7.11
CA LYS A 66 5.60 -23.21 5.88
C LYS A 66 4.96 -21.94 5.36
N VAL A 67 5.81 -21.06 4.84
CA VAL A 67 5.36 -19.95 4.00
C VAL A 67 5.16 -20.49 2.58
N CYS A 68 3.99 -20.26 2.01
CA CYS A 68 3.68 -20.58 0.62
C CYS A 68 3.47 -19.27 -0.15
N MET A 69 3.83 -19.28 -1.42
CA MET A 69 3.70 -18.11 -2.29
C MET A 69 3.09 -18.51 -3.64
N GLU A 70 2.13 -17.70 -4.10
CA GLU A 70 1.41 -17.87 -5.37
C GLU A 70 1.28 -16.49 -6.04
N GLY A 71 2.19 -16.21 -6.97
CA GLY A 71 2.35 -14.86 -7.54
C GLY A 71 2.68 -13.85 -6.44
N TYR A 72 1.90 -12.77 -6.34
CA TYR A 72 2.03 -11.77 -5.28
C TYR A 72 1.28 -12.13 -3.99
N ASN A 73 0.60 -13.28 -3.93
CA ASN A 73 -0.02 -13.75 -2.70
C ASN A 73 0.96 -14.63 -1.91
N PHE A 74 0.86 -14.59 -0.59
CA PHE A 74 1.57 -15.49 0.30
C PHE A 74 0.71 -15.84 1.51
N SER A 75 0.95 -17.01 2.09
CA SER A 75 0.17 -17.53 3.22
C SER A 75 1.01 -18.45 4.09
N LEU A 76 0.52 -18.73 5.30
CA LEU A 76 1.04 -19.81 6.14
C LEU A 76 0.23 -21.09 5.91
N ARG A 77 0.95 -22.19 5.64
CA ARG A 77 0.40 -23.55 5.55
C ARG A 77 0.93 -24.39 6.71
N VAL A 78 0.06 -25.23 7.25
CA VAL A 78 0.35 -26.22 8.29
C VAL A 78 0.09 -27.59 7.65
N LYS A 79 1.01 -28.56 7.80
CA LYS A 79 0.91 -29.84 7.05
C LYS A 79 -0.17 -30.76 7.62
N ASP A 80 -0.34 -30.74 8.94
CA ASP A 80 -1.25 -31.62 9.67
C ASP A 80 -2.49 -30.86 10.15
N GLU A 81 -3.19 -30.18 9.24
CA GLU A 81 -4.56 -29.66 9.50
C GLU A 81 -5.58 -30.78 9.79
N LYS A 82 -5.14 -32.04 9.72
CA LYS A 82 -5.90 -33.27 10.03
C LYS A 82 -5.76 -33.74 11.48
N GLU A 83 -4.82 -33.18 12.26
CA GLU A 83 -4.77 -33.38 13.72
C GLU A 83 -5.51 -32.22 14.40
N ASP A 84 -6.56 -32.56 15.14
CA ASP A 84 -7.76 -31.75 15.37
C ASP A 84 -7.64 -30.39 16.09
N VAL A 85 -6.45 -29.84 16.36
CA VAL A 85 -6.33 -28.48 16.93
C VAL A 85 -5.08 -27.74 16.45
N VAL A 86 -5.24 -26.81 15.50
CA VAL A 86 -4.23 -25.77 15.26
C VAL A 86 -4.27 -24.81 16.46
N PRO A 87 -3.12 -24.51 17.12
CA PRO A 87 -3.06 -23.59 18.23
C PRO A 87 -3.66 -22.24 17.86
N ALA A 88 -4.49 -21.68 18.74
CA ALA A 88 -5.16 -20.40 18.50
C ALA A 88 -4.18 -19.29 18.09
N LYS A 89 -2.97 -19.31 18.67
CA LYS A 89 -1.89 -18.38 18.33
C LYS A 89 -1.40 -18.54 16.88
N LEU A 90 -1.27 -19.77 16.39
CA LEU A 90 -0.87 -20.05 15.01
C LEU A 90 -2.00 -19.73 14.01
N GLU A 91 -3.25 -20.00 14.36
CA GLU A 91 -4.39 -19.54 13.55
C GLU A 91 -4.43 -18.02 13.44
N GLN A 92 -4.18 -17.31 14.54
CA GLN A 92 -4.07 -15.86 14.51
C GLN A 92 -2.90 -15.39 13.63
N ALA A 93 -1.76 -16.10 13.66
CA ALA A 93 -0.63 -15.83 12.77
C ALA A 93 -1.01 -15.99 11.29
N LYS A 94 -1.77 -17.04 10.94
CA LYS A 94 -2.31 -17.25 9.58
C LYS A 94 -3.15 -16.05 9.15
N VAL A 95 -4.02 -15.54 10.02
CA VAL A 95 -4.86 -14.36 9.75
C VAL A 95 -4.00 -13.11 9.52
N TYR A 96 -2.98 -12.85 10.35
CA TYR A 96 -2.09 -11.70 10.15
C TYR A 96 -1.33 -11.79 8.84
N VAL A 97 -0.78 -12.97 8.50
CA VAL A 97 -0.05 -13.17 7.25
C VAL A 97 -0.97 -13.02 6.03
N GLN A 98 -2.22 -13.47 6.11
CA GLN A 98 -3.21 -13.27 5.04
C GLN A 98 -3.57 -11.78 4.85
N LYS A 99 -3.81 -11.05 5.94
CA LYS A 99 -4.06 -9.59 5.89
C LYS A 99 -2.86 -8.85 5.29
N LEU A 100 -1.66 -9.19 5.75
CA LEU A 100 -0.39 -8.67 5.27
C LEU A 100 -0.22 -8.94 3.77
N SER A 101 -0.49 -10.16 3.30
CA SER A 101 -0.41 -10.51 1.88
C SER A 101 -1.39 -9.71 1.03
N ARG A 102 -2.65 -9.63 1.46
CA ARG A 102 -3.67 -8.86 0.75
C ARG A 102 -3.28 -7.39 0.64
N ALA A 103 -2.83 -6.78 1.74
CA ALA A 103 -2.43 -5.38 1.78
C ALA A 103 -1.26 -5.11 0.84
N ALA A 104 -0.17 -5.89 0.93
CA ALA A 104 1.01 -5.74 0.07
C ALA A 104 0.65 -5.88 -1.42
N LYS A 105 -0.16 -6.89 -1.77
CA LYS A 105 -0.64 -7.10 -3.14
C LYS A 105 -1.45 -5.91 -3.66
N LEU A 106 -2.37 -5.37 -2.84
CA LEU A 106 -3.21 -4.26 -3.26
C LEU A 106 -2.39 -3.00 -3.55
N ILE A 107 -1.42 -2.67 -2.66
CA ILE A 107 -0.50 -1.54 -2.86
C ILE A 107 0.19 -1.65 -4.22
N ILE A 108 0.78 -2.82 -4.52
CA ILE A 108 1.51 -3.06 -5.76
C ILE A 108 0.60 -3.04 -6.98
N SER A 109 -0.59 -3.64 -6.88
CA SER A 109 -1.54 -3.68 -8.01
C SER A 109 -2.06 -2.30 -8.41
N THR A 110 -2.10 -1.34 -7.48
CA THR A 110 -2.56 0.03 -7.73
C THR A 110 -1.45 1.00 -8.13
N GLU A 111 -0.18 0.59 -7.99
CA GLU A 111 1.00 1.43 -8.18
C GLU A 111 1.03 2.08 -9.56
N THR A 112 1.02 1.27 -10.62
CA THR A 112 1.17 1.75 -12.01
C THR A 112 0.09 2.74 -12.37
N LYS A 113 -1.17 2.43 -12.04
CA LYS A 113 -2.31 3.31 -12.31
C LYS A 113 -2.16 4.65 -11.60
N LEU A 114 -1.83 4.63 -10.30
CA LEU A 114 -1.69 5.86 -9.51
C LEU A 114 -0.52 6.71 -10.04
N GLN A 115 0.62 6.09 -10.34
CA GLN A 115 1.77 6.76 -10.93
C GLN A 115 1.41 7.43 -12.26
N GLU A 116 0.81 6.70 -13.19
CA GLU A 116 0.42 7.24 -14.51
C GLU A 116 -0.51 8.44 -14.40
N MET A 117 -1.53 8.38 -13.52
CA MET A 117 -2.44 9.49 -13.29
C MET A 117 -1.70 10.73 -12.76
N MET A 118 -0.81 10.55 -11.78
CA MET A 118 0.01 11.65 -11.25
C MET A 118 0.96 12.23 -12.30
N TYR A 119 1.62 11.38 -13.09
CA TYR A 119 2.52 11.84 -14.15
C TYR A 119 1.78 12.61 -15.24
N SER A 120 0.62 12.13 -15.68
CA SER A 120 -0.23 12.80 -16.66
C SER A 120 -0.67 14.19 -16.18
N MET A 121 -1.11 14.29 -14.93
CA MET A 121 -1.48 15.57 -14.30
C MET A 121 -0.30 16.53 -14.23
N LEU A 122 0.86 16.08 -13.74
CA LEU A 122 2.05 16.92 -13.59
C LEU A 122 2.58 17.42 -14.94
N GLN A 123 2.54 16.59 -15.98
CA GLN A 123 2.97 16.97 -17.33
C GLN A 123 2.04 17.98 -18.01
N SER A 124 0.75 17.95 -17.67
CA SER A 124 -0.26 18.86 -18.24
C SER A 124 -0.44 20.16 -17.44
N LYS A 125 0.39 20.43 -16.43
CA LYS A 125 0.26 21.58 -15.51
C LYS A 125 0.01 22.93 -16.21
N SER A 126 0.78 23.27 -17.24
CA SER A 126 0.60 24.53 -17.98
C SER A 126 -0.72 24.59 -18.73
N GLN A 127 -1.08 23.51 -19.43
CA GLN A 127 -2.33 23.39 -20.17
C GLN A 127 -3.55 23.47 -19.22
N LEU A 128 -3.47 22.81 -18.06
CA LEU A 128 -4.53 22.85 -17.06
C LEU A 128 -4.68 24.25 -16.46
N SER A 129 -3.58 24.97 -16.24
CA SER A 129 -3.61 26.38 -15.82
C SER A 129 -4.30 27.26 -16.86
N GLU A 130 -3.96 27.13 -18.13
CA GLU A 130 -4.62 27.89 -19.22
C GLU A 130 -6.12 27.58 -19.30
N ARG A 131 -6.51 26.31 -19.16
CA ARG A 131 -7.93 25.91 -19.16
C ARG A 131 -8.70 26.53 -18.00
N VAL A 132 -8.14 26.52 -16.79
CA VAL A 132 -8.78 27.16 -15.62
C VAL A 132 -9.02 28.65 -15.88
N LYS A 133 -8.07 29.35 -16.53
CA LYS A 133 -8.24 30.77 -16.91
C LYS A 133 -9.34 30.98 -17.94
N GLN A 134 -9.37 30.15 -18.97
CA GLN A 134 -10.34 30.27 -20.06
C GLN A 134 -11.77 30.00 -19.59
N GLU A 135 -11.96 29.01 -18.72
CA GLU A 135 -13.27 28.62 -18.20
C GLU A 135 -13.75 29.55 -17.06
N ASN A 136 -12.85 30.32 -16.44
CA ASN A 136 -13.15 31.25 -15.35
C ASN A 136 -12.59 32.66 -15.65
N PRO A 137 -13.28 33.46 -16.50
CA PRO A 137 -12.75 34.73 -17.00
C PRO A 137 -12.77 35.89 -15.99
N GLU A 138 -13.45 35.73 -14.85
CA GLU A 138 -13.48 36.75 -13.82
C GLU A 138 -12.15 36.78 -13.05
N TYR A 139 -11.47 37.93 -13.04
CA TYR A 139 -10.09 38.03 -12.59
C TYR A 139 -9.85 37.57 -11.14
N LEU A 140 -10.73 37.93 -10.19
CA LEU A 140 -10.53 37.54 -8.80
C LEU A 140 -10.72 36.03 -8.61
N ASP A 141 -11.68 35.45 -9.31
CA ASP A 141 -11.89 34.02 -9.34
C ASP A 141 -10.72 33.29 -10.01
N GLN A 142 -10.20 33.82 -11.12
CA GLN A 142 -9.01 33.29 -11.79
C GLN A 142 -7.82 33.19 -10.82
N VAL A 143 -7.49 34.28 -10.11
CA VAL A 143 -6.37 34.30 -9.14
C VAL A 143 -6.57 33.26 -8.04
N ARG A 144 -7.79 33.14 -7.50
CA ARG A 144 -8.13 32.16 -6.47
C ARG A 144 -7.98 30.73 -6.98
N LEU A 145 -8.50 30.44 -8.16
CA LEU A 145 -8.52 29.09 -8.75
C LEU A 145 -7.13 28.65 -9.23
N GLU A 146 -6.31 29.56 -9.74
CA GLU A 146 -4.90 29.30 -10.02
C GLU A 146 -4.13 28.96 -8.75
N GLY A 147 -4.38 29.68 -7.65
CA GLY A 147 -3.82 29.36 -6.34
C GLY A 147 -4.21 27.96 -5.86
N ASN A 148 -5.50 27.60 -6.00
CA ASN A 148 -5.98 26.24 -5.68
C ASN A 148 -5.31 25.16 -6.55
N LEU A 149 -5.13 25.43 -7.84
CA LEU A 149 -4.49 24.51 -8.78
C LEU A 149 -3.02 24.27 -8.39
N GLU A 150 -2.28 25.32 -8.06
CA GLU A 150 -0.88 25.21 -7.61
C GLU A 150 -0.77 24.40 -6.31
N GLU A 151 -1.63 24.68 -5.32
CA GLU A 151 -1.68 23.90 -4.08
C GLU A 151 -1.98 22.42 -4.34
N ASN A 152 -2.87 22.11 -5.28
CA ASN A 152 -3.18 20.73 -5.65
C ASN A 152 -1.97 20.04 -6.28
N PHE A 153 -1.23 20.70 -7.18
CA PHE A 153 -0.01 20.11 -7.75
C PHE A 153 1.06 19.83 -6.70
N GLN A 154 1.24 20.72 -5.73
CA GLN A 154 2.15 20.48 -4.61
C GLN A 154 1.74 19.24 -3.80
N LYS A 155 0.43 19.04 -3.59
CA LYS A 155 -0.09 17.82 -2.95
C LYS A 155 0.13 16.57 -3.80
N ILE A 156 -0.03 16.64 -5.11
CA ILE A 156 0.28 15.52 -6.02
C ILE A 156 1.75 15.13 -5.91
N ASP A 157 2.68 16.08 -5.85
CA ASP A 157 4.10 15.79 -5.64
C ASP A 157 4.37 15.12 -4.28
N GLN A 158 3.64 15.50 -3.23
CA GLN A 158 3.73 14.84 -1.91
C GLN A 158 3.17 13.41 -1.95
N ILE A 159 1.98 13.23 -2.55
CA ILE A 159 1.34 11.93 -2.76
C ILE A 159 2.28 11.00 -3.52
N LYS A 160 2.92 11.49 -4.58
CA LYS A 160 3.89 10.71 -5.37
C LYS A 160 5.04 10.17 -4.53
N LYS A 161 5.61 11.00 -3.64
CA LYS A 161 6.70 10.58 -2.75
C LYS A 161 6.23 9.52 -1.75
N LEU A 162 5.06 9.71 -1.15
CA LEU A 162 4.49 8.77 -0.18
C LEU A 162 4.10 7.44 -0.84
N SER A 163 3.44 7.48 -1.99
CA SER A 163 3.08 6.28 -2.76
C SER A 163 4.30 5.43 -3.09
N LYS A 164 5.41 6.06 -3.49
CA LYS A 164 6.66 5.36 -3.77
C LYS A 164 7.24 4.69 -2.53
N LEU A 165 7.19 5.36 -1.37
CA LEU A 165 7.61 4.76 -0.11
C LEU A 165 6.75 3.54 0.26
N TYR A 166 5.43 3.64 0.11
CA TYR A 166 4.50 2.54 0.42
C TYR A 166 4.75 1.32 -0.46
N GLU A 167 5.02 1.58 -1.74
CA GLU A 167 5.42 0.57 -2.71
C GLU A 167 6.74 -0.12 -2.35
N GLU A 168 7.79 0.66 -2.05
CA GLU A 168 9.10 0.12 -1.65
C GLU A 168 8.98 -0.79 -0.42
N GLU A 169 8.21 -0.37 0.58
CA GLU A 169 7.94 -1.18 1.77
C GLU A 169 7.14 -2.46 1.44
N ALA A 170 6.13 -2.39 0.58
CA ALA A 170 5.36 -3.56 0.15
C ALA A 170 6.20 -4.56 -0.67
N LYS A 171 7.07 -4.06 -1.55
CA LYS A 171 8.03 -4.87 -2.32
C LYS A 171 9.05 -5.52 -1.39
N HIS A 172 9.47 -4.83 -0.34
CA HIS A 172 10.34 -5.40 0.69
C HIS A 172 9.68 -6.58 1.40
N VAL A 173 8.42 -6.44 1.85
CA VAL A 173 7.63 -7.53 2.46
C VAL A 173 7.54 -8.73 1.53
N LEU A 174 7.18 -8.53 0.27
CA LEU A 174 7.12 -9.62 -0.70
C LEU A 174 8.46 -10.33 -0.88
N THR A 175 9.55 -9.57 -0.94
CA THR A 175 10.89 -10.12 -1.09
C THR A 175 11.30 -10.96 0.11
N GLU A 176 10.97 -10.52 1.33
CA GLU A 176 11.20 -11.33 2.54
C GLU A 176 10.37 -12.63 2.50
N MET A 177 9.09 -12.56 2.14
CA MET A 177 8.21 -13.73 2.10
C MET A 177 8.58 -14.71 0.97
N ALA A 178 9.04 -14.21 -0.18
CA ALA A 178 9.55 -15.04 -1.28
C ALA A 178 10.77 -15.85 -0.85
N LYS A 179 11.72 -15.21 -0.15
CA LYS A 179 12.88 -15.89 0.43
C LYS A 179 12.47 -16.99 1.41
N LEU A 180 11.50 -16.73 2.28
CA LEU A 180 10.98 -17.73 3.21
C LEU A 180 10.26 -18.90 2.52
N ALA A 181 9.62 -18.63 1.39
CA ALA A 181 8.97 -19.64 0.54
C ALA A 181 9.95 -20.39 -0.37
N GLY A 182 11.22 -19.97 -0.44
CA GLY A 182 12.22 -20.55 -1.34
C GLY A 182 12.00 -20.20 -2.82
N VAL A 183 11.36 -19.07 -3.10
CA VAL A 183 11.02 -18.59 -4.46
C VAL A 183 11.85 -17.35 -4.80
N SER A 184 12.29 -17.23 -6.06
CA SER A 184 12.83 -15.98 -6.60
C SER A 184 11.70 -15.18 -7.24
N LEU A 185 11.60 -13.90 -6.89
CA LEU A 185 10.74 -12.90 -7.53
C LEU A 185 11.40 -12.33 -8.78
#